data_AF-A0A2S6AYK3-F1
#
_entry.id   AF-A0A2S6AYK3-F1
#
_cell.length_a   1.000
_cell.length_b   1.000
_cell.length_c   1.000
_cell.angle_alpha   90.00
_cell.angle_beta   90.00
_cell.angle_gamma   90.00
#
_symmetry.space_group_name_H-M   'P 1'
#
loop_
_entity.id
_entity.type
_entity.pdbx_description
1 polymer ?
#
loop_
_entity_poly.entity_id
_entity_poly.type
_entity_poly.pdbx_seq_one_letter_code
_entity_poly.pdbx_strand_id
1 'polypeptide(L)'
;IEEMKHADHLIERILFLDGLPNLQHLGKLRIGENVLESMQGDLDLELAAVVDLRAAIAHSEGIADYISRDLFKDILHDEEEHIDWLE
;
A
#
# COMPACT_ATOMS: atom_id res chain seq x y z
N ILE A 1 9.74 -5.44 7.14
CA ILE A 1 9.37 -4.43 8.18
C ILE A 1 8.85 -3.15 7.51
N GLU A 2 9.27 -2.88 6.27
CA GLU A 2 8.76 -1.81 5.40
C GLU A 2 7.24 -1.66 5.41
N GLU A 3 6.47 -2.71 5.08
CA GLU A 3 5.00 -2.66 5.17
C GLU A 3 4.43 -2.24 6.53
N MET A 4 5.11 -2.58 7.62
CA MET A 4 4.68 -2.16 8.96
C MET A 4 4.87 -0.65 9.16
N LYS A 5 5.89 -0.05 8.53
CA LYS A 5 6.12 1.40 8.54
C LYS A 5 5.14 2.13 7.63
N HIS A 6 4.82 1.57 6.46
CA HIS A 6 3.76 2.09 5.59
C HIS A 6 2.44 2.16 6.35
N ALA A 7 2.08 1.08 7.03
CA ALA A 7 0.88 1.03 7.89
C ALA A 7 0.92 2.09 9.00
N ASP A 8 2.06 2.30 9.67
CA ASP A 8 2.22 3.30 10.72
C ASP A 8 1.96 4.73 10.20
N HIS A 9 2.62 5.10 9.10
CA HIS A 9 2.42 6.42 8.48
C HIS A 9 0.98 6.64 8.01
N LEU A 10 0.31 5.61 7.46
CA LEU A 10 -1.09 5.69 7.07
C LEU A 10 -2.01 5.87 8.29
N ILE A 11 -1.75 5.16 9.38
CA ILE A 11 -2.50 5.28 10.64
C ILE A 11 -2.36 6.69 11.20
N GLU A 12 -1.13 7.22 11.29
CA GLU A 12 -0.86 8.57 11.75
C GLU A 12 -1.56 9.61 10.87
N ARG A 13 -1.54 9.44 9.54
CA ARG A 13 -2.20 10.36 8.61
C ARG A 13 -3.71 10.34 8.77
N ILE A 14 -4.32 9.17 8.93
CA ILE A 14 -5.77 9.04 9.15
C ILE A 14 -6.17 9.71 10.47
N LEU A 15 -5.42 9.48 11.55
CA LEU A 15 -5.68 10.11 12.85
C LEU A 15 -5.50 11.63 12.80
N PHE A 16 -4.48 12.13 12.09
CA PHE A 16 -4.28 13.57 11.87
C PHE A 16 -5.46 14.25 11.16
N LEU A 17 -6.15 13.52 10.28
CA LEU A 17 -7.35 13.97 9.58
C LEU A 17 -8.65 13.69 10.37
N ASP A 18 -8.56 13.45 11.68
CA ASP A 18 -9.67 13.11 12.58
C ASP A 18 -10.45 11.84 12.17
N GLY A 19 -9.81 10.95 11.41
CA GLY A 19 -10.35 9.66 11.00
C GLY A 19 -10.14 8.54 12.02
N LEU A 20 -10.81 7.41 11.80
CA LEU A 20 -10.64 6.18 12.59
C LEU A 20 -9.99 5.09 11.71
N PRO A 21 -8.68 4.82 11.87
CA PRO A 21 -8.00 3.81 11.07
C PRO A 21 -8.55 2.41 11.39
N ASN A 22 -8.77 1.60 10.36
CA ASN A 22 -9.34 0.26 10.51
C ASN A 22 -8.26 -0.82 10.47
N LEU A 23 -7.91 -1.36 11.64
CA LEU A 23 -7.00 -2.50 11.78
C LEU A 23 -7.73 -3.83 12.05
N GLN A 24 -9.07 -3.81 12.09
CA GLN A 24 -9.87 -4.99 12.41
C GLN A 24 -10.16 -5.84 11.16
N HIS A 25 -10.14 -5.22 9.98
CA HIS A 25 -10.37 -5.88 8.70
C HIS A 25 -9.05 -6.38 8.10
N LEU A 26 -8.83 -7.69 8.16
CA LEU A 26 -7.71 -8.35 7.49
C LEU A 26 -8.19 -8.92 6.15
N GLY A 27 -7.56 -8.50 5.06
CA GLY A 27 -7.81 -9.01 3.71
C GLY A 27 -7.46 -10.50 3.57
N LYS A 28 -7.81 -11.09 2.42
CA LYS A 28 -7.48 -12.49 2.13
C LYS A 28 -5.96 -12.64 1.93
N LEU A 29 -5.33 -13.50 2.72
CA LEU A 29 -3.93 -13.86 2.54
C LEU A 29 -3.77 -14.91 1.42
N ARG A 30 -2.80 -14.71 0.52
CA ARG A 30 -2.42 -15.68 -0.52
C ARG A 30 -1.17 -16.44 -0.09
N ILE A 31 -1.33 -17.41 0.80
CA ILE A 31 -0.20 -18.19 1.33
C ILE A 31 0.12 -19.33 0.36
N GLY A 32 1.27 -19.27 -0.31
CA GLY A 32 1.73 -20.32 -1.23
C GLY A 32 2.22 -21.58 -0.52
N GLU A 33 2.13 -22.74 -1.18
CA GLU A 33 2.62 -24.02 -0.65
C GLU A 33 4.07 -24.33 -1.09
N ASN A 34 4.61 -23.51 -1.99
CA ASN A 34 6.00 -23.56 -2.45
C ASN A 34 6.52 -22.14 -2.76
N VAL A 35 7.82 -22.04 -3.08
CA VAL A 35 8.48 -20.75 -3.31
C VAL A 35 7.85 -19.99 -4.47
N LEU A 36 7.57 -20.65 -5.59
CA LEU A 36 6.99 -20.00 -6.77
C LEU A 36 5.58 -19.46 -6.48
N GLU A 37 4.75 -20.24 -5.79
CA GLU A 37 3.42 -19.79 -5.36
C GLU A 37 3.49 -18.64 -4.35
N SER A 38 4.49 -18.62 -3.47
CA SER A 38 4.67 -17.54 -2.50
C SER A 38 5.06 -16.24 -3.21
N MET A 39 6.05 -16.31 -4.11
CA MET A 39 6.48 -15.15 -4.90
C MET A 39 5.36 -14.61 -5.79
N GLN A 40 4.56 -15.49 -6.41
CA GLN A 40 3.39 -15.06 -7.18
C GLN A 40 2.31 -14.44 -6.29
N GLY A 41 2.10 -14.97 -5.09
CA GLY A 41 1.17 -14.43 -4.11
C GLY A 41 1.54 -13.01 -3.68
N ASP A 42 2.83 -12.77 -3.47
CA ASP A 42 3.38 -11.45 -3.15
C ASP A 42 3.26 -10.51 -4.36
N LEU A 43 3.66 -10.94 -5.56
CA LEU A 43 3.54 -10.12 -6.78
C LEU A 43 2.10 -9.70 -7.08
N ASP A 44 1.15 -10.63 -6.91
CA ASP A 44 -0.27 -10.34 -7.07
C ASP A 44 -0.79 -9.32 -6.04
N LEU A 45 -0.21 -9.30 -4.84
CA LEU A 45 -0.54 -8.33 -3.80
C LEU A 45 -0.01 -6.95 -4.16
N GLU A 46 1.25 -6.85 -4.59
CA GLU A 46 1.87 -5.57 -4.96
C GLU A 46 1.20 -4.93 -6.18
N LEU A 47 0.87 -5.74 -7.20
CA LEU A 47 0.14 -5.25 -8.37
C LEU A 47 -1.24 -4.70 -8.00
N ALA A 48 -1.90 -5.28 -7.00
CA ALA A 48 -3.17 -4.74 -6.49
C ALA A 48 -2.96 -3.43 -5.71
N ALA A 49 -1.93 -3.36 -4.86
CA ALA A 49 -1.59 -2.15 -4.10
C ALA A 49 -1.30 -0.95 -5.02
N VAL A 50 -0.53 -1.15 -6.10
CA VAL A 50 -0.21 -0.11 -7.10
C VAL A 50 -1.48 0.51 -7.71
N VAL A 51 -2.51 -0.30 -8.00
CA VAL A 51 -3.76 0.20 -8.57
C VAL A 51 -4.47 1.14 -7.59
N ASP A 52 -4.56 0.72 -6.32
CA ASP A 52 -5.21 1.50 -5.26
C ASP A 52 -4.42 2.78 -4.94
N LEU A 53 -3.09 2.70 -4.87
CA LEU A 53 -2.22 3.85 -4.61
C LEU A 53 -2.30 4.91 -5.73
N ARG A 54 -2.28 4.49 -7.01
CA ARG A 54 -2.45 5.43 -8.13
C ARG A 54 -3.81 6.14 -8.09
N ALA A 55 -4.87 5.42 -7.71
CA ALA A 55 -6.20 6.00 -7.53
C ALA A 55 -6.23 6.99 -6.35
N ALA A 56 -5.58 6.64 -5.23
CA ALA A 56 -5.48 7.49 -4.05
C ALA A 56 -4.70 8.79 -4.35
N ILE A 57 -3.57 8.70 -5.05
CA ILE A 57 -2.78 9.86 -5.51
C ILE A 57 -3.65 10.80 -6.37
N ALA A 58 -4.35 10.25 -7.37
CA ALA A 58 -5.20 11.04 -8.26
C ALA A 58 -6.36 11.72 -7.49
N HIS A 59 -6.95 11.02 -6.52
CA HIS A 59 -8.01 11.58 -5.68
C HIS A 59 -7.49 12.72 -4.79
N SER A 60 -6.38 12.48 -4.07
CA SER A 60 -5.76 13.47 -3.20
C SER A 60 -5.35 14.73 -3.95
N GLU A 61 -4.78 14.60 -5.15
CA GLU A 61 -4.49 15.75 -6.03
C GLU A 61 -5.77 16.51 -6.40
N GLY A 62 -6.84 15.80 -6.75
CA GLY A 62 -8.13 16.39 -7.13
C GLY A 62 -8.82 17.20 -6.04
N ILE A 63 -8.52 16.93 -4.76
CA ILE A 63 -9.03 17.67 -3.60
C ILE A 63 -7.97 18.56 -2.93
N ALA A 64 -6.81 18.74 -3.56
CA ALA A 64 -5.67 19.50 -3.06
C ALA A 64 -5.11 19.01 -1.71
N ASP A 65 -5.25 17.72 -1.39
CA ASP A 65 -4.58 17.08 -0.26
C ASP A 65 -3.18 16.61 -0.66
N TYR A 66 -2.26 17.56 -0.80
CA TYR A 66 -0.91 17.29 -1.29
C TYR A 66 -0.07 16.45 -0.32
N ILE A 67 -0.37 16.49 0.98
CA ILE A 67 0.40 15.73 1.98
C ILE A 67 0.02 14.26 1.95
N SER A 68 -1.27 13.92 1.84
CA SER A 68 -1.66 12.52 1.63
C SER A 68 -1.19 12.00 0.28
N ARG A 69 -1.25 12.83 -0.77
CA ARG A 69 -0.73 12.49 -2.10
C ARG A 69 0.74 12.08 -2.04
N ASP A 70 1.58 12.87 -1.37
CA ASP A 70 3.01 12.59 -1.26
C ASP A 70 3.28 11.32 -0.45
N LEU A 71 2.54 11.09 0.64
CA LEU A 71 2.60 9.82 1.38
C LEU A 71 2.28 8.62 0.47
N PHE A 72 1.19 8.67 -0.30
CA PHE A 72 0.84 7.58 -1.23
C PHE A 72 1.88 7.40 -2.35
N LYS A 73 2.50 8.49 -2.79
CA LYS A 73 3.54 8.45 -3.81
C LYS A 73 4.82 7.78 -3.29
N ASP A 74 5.20 8.07 -2.05
CA ASP A 74 6.38 7.45 -1.43
C ASP A 74 6.16 5.93 -1.28
N ILE A 75 4.99 5.51 -0.77
CA ILE A 75 4.62 4.08 -0.71
C ILE A 75 4.60 3.45 -2.12
N LEU A 76 4.02 4.14 -3.11
CA LEU A 76 3.99 3.62 -4.49
C LEU A 76 5.39 3.38 -5.06
N HIS A 77 6.37 4.21 -4.72
CA HIS A 77 7.74 4.02 -5.17
C HIS A 77 8.31 2.72 -4.61
N ASP A 78 8.11 2.48 -3.31
CA ASP A 78 8.59 1.27 -2.63
C ASP A 78 7.92 0.01 -3.22
N GLU A 79 6.61 0.05 -3.51
CA GLU A 79 5.93 -1.09 -4.16
C GLU A 79 6.39 -1.36 -5.60
N GLU A 80 6.76 -0.32 -6.36
CA GLU A 80 7.35 -0.50 -7.69
C GLU A 80 8.74 -1.17 -7.61
N GLU A 81 9.53 -0.89 -6.55
CA GLU A 81 10.79 -1.60 -6.29
C GLU A 81 10.56 -3.06 -5.87
N HIS A 82 9.53 -3.33 -5.06
CA HIS A 82 9.13 -4.70 -4.71
C HIS A 82 8.72 -5.52 -5.93
N ILE A 83 7.97 -4.93 -6.86
CA ILE A 83 7.57 -5.59 -8.11
C ILE A 83 8.81 -5.94 -8.95
N ASP A 84 9.73 -5.00 -9.16
CA ASP A 84 10.97 -5.25 -9.93
C ASP A 84 11.82 -6.37 -9.31
N TRP A 85 11.80 -6.52 -7.99
CA TRP A 85 12.51 -7.61 -7.31
C TRP A 85 11.82 -8.99 -7.47
N LEU A 86 10.49 -9.01 -7.59
CA LEU A 86 9.70 -10.24 -7.69
C LEU A 86 9.62 -10.81 -9.12
N GLU A 87 9.80 -9.96 -10.15
CA GLU A 87 9.80 -10.34 -11.58
C GLU A 87 11.12 -11.00 -12.05
#